data_AF-F8A2Y9-F1
#
_entry.id   AF-F8A2Y9-F1
#
_cell.length_a   1.000
_cell.length_b   1.000
_cell.length_c   1.000
_cell.angle_alpha   90.00
_cell.angle_beta   90.00
_cell.angle_gamma   90.00
#
_symmetry.space_group_name_H-M   'P 1'
#
loop_
_entity.id
_entity.type
_entity.pdbx_description
1 polymer ?
#
loop_
_entity_poly.entity_id
_entity_poly.type
_entity_poly.pdbx_seq_one_letter_code
_entity_poly.pdbx_strand_id
1 'polypeptide(L)'
;MTALTLSRGDLRALLLATAPHAGRETDDTPLLGRVRFVPTGSHLHAWCTDFATSVTARAVVTEHLDAELACFDLPLGAVRAALAVFKPPAGDARMHWCDEQLRLEVTREHVVMTEVGQLVNGRSLQVNRIVPANQADRYPDVPRMLLDALTAAPSHGPAYRARAEHVARFVSVAAWHGAHVRLHGVESPAVVLVRIGEHVLGMVPASVLTANGLADERVQLRDWSQGLAPLRRPEEVDVPAVVVDGLRAQAASLLRDGAGFVDLQVVLGRDTDRDATRDDDGTVDL
;
A
#
# COMPACT_ATOMS: atom_id res chain seq x y z
N MET A 1 34.71 8.29 -4.91
CA MET A 1 33.44 8.82 -5.48
C MET A 1 32.66 7.61 -5.93
N THR A 2 31.38 7.51 -5.58
CA THR A 2 30.52 6.39 -5.98
C THR A 2 29.53 6.90 -7.02
N ALA A 3 29.38 6.19 -8.14
CA ALA A 3 28.38 6.52 -9.16
C ALA A 3 27.44 5.32 -9.39
N LEU A 4 26.13 5.59 -9.36
CA LEU A 4 25.07 4.61 -9.54
C LEU A 4 24.20 5.03 -10.72
N THR A 5 23.88 4.10 -11.62
CA THR A 5 22.84 4.30 -12.64
C THR A 5 21.62 3.47 -12.25
N LEU A 6 20.43 4.06 -12.29
CA LEU A 6 19.15 3.39 -12.04
C LEU A 6 18.04 4.03 -12.87
N SER A 7 16.89 3.38 -12.95
CA SER A 7 15.72 3.95 -13.62
C SER A 7 15.15 5.14 -12.85
N ARG A 8 14.61 6.14 -13.56
CA ARG A 8 13.92 7.29 -12.94
C ARG A 8 12.69 6.84 -12.17
N GLY A 9 12.01 5.82 -12.68
CA GLY A 9 10.84 5.21 -12.03
C GLY A 9 11.18 4.64 -10.66
N ASP A 10 12.29 3.91 -10.55
CA ASP A 10 12.74 3.29 -9.32
C ASP A 10 13.24 4.32 -8.31
N LEU A 11 14.03 5.31 -8.73
CA LEU A 11 14.46 6.38 -7.82
C LEU A 11 13.23 7.12 -7.27
N ARG A 12 12.28 7.47 -8.15
CA ARG A 12 11.08 8.17 -7.73
C ARG A 12 10.24 7.34 -6.77
N ALA A 13 10.09 6.04 -7.02
CA ALA A 13 9.41 5.12 -6.12
C ALA A 13 10.07 5.08 -4.74
N LEU A 14 11.40 4.94 -4.70
CA LEU A 14 12.22 4.92 -3.49
C LEU A 14 12.02 6.21 -2.66
N LEU A 15 12.02 7.37 -3.31
CA LEU A 15 11.81 8.66 -2.64
C LEU A 15 10.36 8.86 -2.19
N LEU A 16 9.37 8.42 -2.99
CA LEU A 16 7.95 8.45 -2.60
C LEU A 16 7.65 7.52 -1.42
N ALA A 17 8.34 6.37 -1.35
CA ALA A 17 8.21 5.43 -0.25
C ALA A 17 8.76 5.98 1.05
N THR A 18 9.84 6.75 1.02
CA THR A 18 10.58 7.19 2.23
C THR A 18 10.14 8.56 2.73
N ALA A 19 9.84 9.51 1.85
CA ALA A 19 9.52 10.89 2.24
C ALA A 19 8.39 11.04 3.28
N PRO A 20 7.28 10.26 3.24
CA PRO A 20 6.19 10.37 4.22
C PRO A 20 6.55 9.85 5.62
N HIS A 21 7.63 9.08 5.74
CA HIS A 21 8.04 8.41 6.97
C HIS A 21 9.29 9.04 7.60
N ALA A 22 9.91 10.01 6.94
CA ALA A 22 10.98 10.78 7.54
C ALA A 22 10.37 11.76 8.55
N GLY A 23 10.78 11.66 9.82
CA GLY A 23 10.35 12.57 10.87
C GLY A 23 10.81 14.02 10.64
N ARG A 24 10.54 14.90 11.61
CA ARG A 24 11.06 16.27 11.59
C ARG A 24 12.33 16.33 12.43
N GLU A 25 13.37 16.98 11.90
CA GLU A 25 14.56 17.29 12.68
C GLU A 25 14.22 18.34 13.76
N THR A 26 14.52 18.01 15.01
CA THR A 26 14.39 18.90 16.17
C THR A 26 15.62 18.78 17.06
N ASP A 27 15.79 19.69 18.01
CA ASP A 27 16.91 19.63 18.98
C ASP A 27 16.91 18.30 19.77
N ASP A 28 15.72 17.77 20.09
CA ASP A 28 15.56 16.48 20.79
C ASP A 28 15.76 15.26 19.86
N THR A 29 15.55 15.45 18.55
CA THR A 29 15.59 14.38 17.56
C THR A 29 16.37 14.80 16.31
N PRO A 30 17.67 15.16 16.43
CA PRO A 30 18.46 15.72 15.34
C PRO A 30 18.75 14.70 14.22
N LEU A 31 18.42 13.44 14.47
CA LEU A 31 18.62 12.32 13.55
C LEU A 31 17.36 12.05 12.72
N LEU A 32 16.21 12.60 13.10
CA LEU A 32 14.98 12.54 12.31
C LEU A 32 15.04 13.60 11.21
N GLY A 33 14.28 13.43 10.13
CA GLY A 33 14.34 14.36 8.99
C GLY A 33 15.43 14.08 7.96
N ARG A 34 16.09 12.93 8.05
CA ARG A 34 16.98 12.40 7.00
C ARG A 34 16.54 11.02 6.55
N VAL A 35 16.85 10.69 5.30
CA VAL A 35 16.67 9.37 4.68
C VAL A 35 18.05 8.79 4.44
N ARG A 36 18.28 7.59 4.95
CA ARG A 36 19.54 6.86 4.75
C ARG A 36 19.50 6.09 3.45
N PHE A 37 20.61 6.13 2.71
CA PHE A 37 20.84 5.38 1.49
C PHE A 37 22.08 4.50 1.62
N VAL A 38 21.95 3.25 1.19
CA VAL A 38 23.05 2.28 1.15
C VAL A 38 23.05 1.57 -0.19
N PRO A 39 24.09 1.80 -1.03
CA PRO A 39 24.28 0.97 -2.20
C PRO A 39 24.72 -0.43 -1.79
N THR A 40 24.06 -1.41 -2.38
CA THR A 40 24.43 -2.83 -2.37
C THR A 40 24.57 -3.23 -3.83
N GLY A 41 25.45 -4.18 -4.18
CA GLY A 41 25.92 -4.36 -5.56
C GLY A 41 24.87 -4.22 -6.70
N SER A 42 23.63 -4.70 -6.51
CA SER A 42 22.54 -4.57 -7.49
C SER A 42 21.37 -3.67 -7.05
N HIS A 43 21.40 -3.09 -5.84
CA HIS A 43 20.29 -2.30 -5.30
C HIS A 43 20.76 -1.10 -4.51
N LEU A 44 20.05 0.01 -4.66
CA LEU A 44 20.11 1.13 -3.73
C LEU A 44 18.99 0.97 -2.70
N HIS A 45 19.37 0.69 -1.45
CA HIS A 45 18.43 0.65 -0.34
C HIS A 45 18.26 2.05 0.25
N ALA A 46 17.04 2.39 0.64
CA ALA A 46 16.75 3.56 1.44
C ALA A 46 15.85 3.23 2.62
N TRP A 47 16.03 3.91 3.74
CA TRP A 47 15.13 3.79 4.88
C TRP A 47 15.06 5.07 5.72
N CYS A 48 13.96 5.17 6.46
CA CYS A 48 13.74 6.23 7.43
C CYS A 48 12.64 5.84 8.42
N THR A 49 12.51 6.65 9.46
CA THR A 49 11.47 6.54 10.48
C THR A 49 11.15 7.92 11.05
N ASP A 50 9.94 8.05 11.58
CA ASP A 50 9.50 9.16 12.41
C ASP A 50 9.12 8.69 13.82
N PHE A 51 9.61 7.50 14.21
CA PHE A 51 9.22 6.70 15.39
C PHE A 51 7.77 6.23 15.44
N ALA A 52 6.87 6.83 14.65
CA ALA A 52 5.50 6.34 14.49
C ALA A 52 5.41 5.32 13.36
N THR A 53 6.19 5.45 12.30
CA THR A 53 6.21 4.53 11.17
C THR A 53 7.63 4.34 10.70
N SER A 54 7.93 3.17 10.15
CA SER A 54 9.26 2.87 9.63
C SER A 54 9.13 2.22 8.26
N VAL A 55 10.04 2.56 7.35
CA VAL A 55 10.01 2.05 5.98
C VAL A 55 11.41 1.79 5.48
N THR A 56 11.55 0.69 4.73
CA THR A 56 12.67 0.46 3.83
C THR A 56 12.12 0.30 2.41
N ALA A 57 12.86 0.86 1.46
CA ALA A 57 12.59 0.74 0.04
C ALA A 57 13.89 0.37 -0.69
N ARG A 58 13.77 -0.25 -1.87
CA ARG A 58 14.91 -0.54 -2.74
C ARG A 58 14.64 -0.20 -4.19
N ALA A 59 15.67 0.29 -4.87
CA ALA A 59 15.71 0.55 -6.31
C ALA A 59 16.77 -0.33 -6.95
N VAL A 60 16.55 -0.80 -8.19
CA VAL A 60 17.53 -1.62 -8.91
C VAL A 60 18.62 -0.72 -9.50
N VAL A 61 19.88 -1.10 -9.29
CA VAL A 61 21.05 -0.41 -9.86
C VAL A 61 21.53 -1.19 -11.08
N THR A 62 21.58 -0.51 -12.22
CA THR A 62 22.01 -1.08 -13.51
C THR A 62 23.52 -1.00 -13.70
N GLU A 63 24.13 0.08 -13.22
CA GLU A 63 25.57 0.27 -13.25
C GLU A 63 26.05 0.80 -11.90
N HIS A 64 27.11 0.19 -11.37
CA HIS A 64 27.73 0.56 -10.10
C HIS A 64 29.23 0.77 -10.33
N LEU A 65 29.67 2.03 -10.32
CA LEU A 65 31.08 2.39 -10.38
C LEU A 65 31.51 2.80 -8.98
N ASP A 66 32.24 1.91 -8.31
CA ASP A 66 32.59 2.12 -6.90
C ASP A 66 33.99 2.68 -6.69
N ALA A 67 34.04 3.63 -5.77
CA ALA A 67 35.22 3.94 -4.97
C ALA A 67 34.74 4.58 -3.65
N GLU A 68 34.65 3.75 -2.61
CA GLU A 68 34.85 4.09 -1.18
C GLU A 68 33.64 4.45 -0.29
N LEU A 69 32.41 4.68 -0.78
CA LEU A 69 31.29 5.09 0.09
C LEU A 69 30.30 3.97 0.42
N ALA A 70 30.27 3.57 1.70
CA ALA A 70 29.35 2.54 2.22
C ALA A 70 27.91 3.06 2.43
N CYS A 71 27.73 4.34 2.77
CA CYS A 71 26.42 4.91 3.06
C CYS A 71 26.42 6.45 2.95
N PHE A 72 25.24 7.02 2.72
CA PHE A 72 25.01 8.46 2.75
C PHE A 72 23.58 8.78 3.17
N ASP A 73 23.38 9.94 3.79
CA ASP A 73 22.05 10.40 4.18
C ASP A 73 21.68 11.66 3.36
N LEU A 74 20.40 11.81 3.02
CA LEU A 74 19.86 13.06 2.47
C LEU A 74 18.87 13.68 3.45
N PRO A 75 18.89 15.02 3.64
CA PRO A 75 17.84 15.68 4.39
C PRO A 75 16.50 15.56 3.64
N LEU A 76 15.39 15.52 4.37
CA LEU A 76 14.04 15.40 3.82
C LEU A 76 13.74 16.53 2.81
N GLY A 77 14.28 17.73 3.04
CA GLY A 77 14.21 18.83 2.09
C GLY A 77 14.81 18.49 0.72
N ALA A 78 15.98 17.82 0.69
CA ALA A 78 16.62 17.37 -0.54
C ALA A 78 15.83 16.25 -1.24
N VAL A 79 15.27 15.31 -0.48
CA VAL A 79 14.38 14.26 -1.00
C VAL A 79 13.15 14.87 -1.68
N ARG A 80 12.53 15.88 -1.05
CA ARG A 80 11.40 16.62 -1.63
C ARG A 80 11.80 17.42 -2.86
N ALA A 81 12.98 18.06 -2.84
CA ALA A 81 13.51 18.77 -4.00
C ALA A 81 13.73 17.82 -5.19
N ALA A 82 14.29 16.63 -4.96
CA ALA A 82 14.44 15.61 -6.00
C ALA A 82 13.09 15.17 -6.59
N LEU A 83 12.08 14.90 -5.74
CA LEU A 83 10.72 14.58 -6.20
C LEU A 83 10.07 15.70 -7.03
N ALA A 84 10.40 16.96 -6.75
CA ALA A 84 9.91 18.12 -7.47
C ALA A 84 10.63 18.34 -8.81
N VAL A 85 11.96 18.22 -8.83
CA VAL A 85 12.79 18.38 -10.03
C VAL A 85 12.52 17.27 -11.03
N PHE A 86 12.53 16.01 -10.59
CA PHE A 86 12.33 14.82 -11.44
C PHE A 86 10.86 14.40 -11.47
N LYS A 87 10.02 15.32 -11.97
CA LYS A 87 8.59 15.09 -12.16
C LYS A 87 8.34 14.32 -13.47
N PRO A 88 7.56 13.22 -13.43
CA PRO A 88 7.17 12.49 -14.63
C PRO A 88 6.18 13.33 -15.47
N PRO A 89 6.17 13.12 -16.80
CA PRO A 89 5.11 13.63 -17.65
C PRO A 89 3.76 12.96 -17.31
N ALA A 90 2.65 13.56 -17.75
CA ALA A 90 1.33 12.98 -17.62
C ALA A 90 1.02 12.02 -18.78
N GLY A 91 0.03 11.13 -18.59
CA GLY A 91 -0.43 10.19 -19.62
C GLY A 91 0.59 9.12 -19.98
N ASP A 92 0.52 8.65 -21.22
CA ASP A 92 1.28 7.48 -21.70
C ASP A 92 2.80 7.70 -21.70
N ALA A 93 3.25 8.94 -21.83
CA ALA A 93 4.67 9.30 -21.77
C ALA A 93 5.32 8.97 -20.42
N ARG A 94 4.52 8.77 -19.35
CA ARG A 94 5.03 8.42 -18.03
C ARG A 94 5.77 7.09 -18.03
N MET A 95 5.28 6.08 -18.75
CA MET A 95 5.89 4.74 -18.74
C MET A 95 7.30 4.80 -19.33
N HIS A 96 7.44 5.43 -20.51
CA HIS A 96 8.75 5.65 -21.13
C HIS A 96 9.70 6.45 -20.23
N TRP A 97 9.19 7.51 -19.58
CA TRP A 97 10.00 8.30 -18.66
C TRP A 97 10.49 7.49 -17.45
N CYS A 98 9.70 6.53 -16.96
CA CYS A 98 10.10 5.67 -15.85
C CYS A 98 11.27 4.76 -16.20
N ASP A 99 11.33 4.27 -17.44
CA ASP A 99 12.37 3.36 -17.93
C ASP A 99 13.69 4.09 -18.26
N GLU A 100 13.63 5.40 -18.50
CA GLU A 100 14.81 6.22 -18.71
C GLU A 100 15.73 6.23 -17.47
N GLN A 101 17.02 6.36 -17.72
CA GLN A 101 18.04 6.25 -16.68
C GLN A 101 18.31 7.59 -15.99
N LEU A 102 18.78 7.50 -14.76
CA LEU A 102 19.26 8.60 -13.95
C LEU A 102 20.53 8.16 -13.22
N ARG A 103 21.54 9.02 -13.27
CA ARG A 103 22.83 8.80 -12.64
C ARG A 103 22.91 9.55 -11.32
N LEU A 104 23.29 8.86 -10.27
CA LEU A 104 23.60 9.40 -8.95
C LEU A 104 25.11 9.41 -8.77
N GLU A 105 25.69 10.58 -8.57
CA GLU A 105 27.10 10.74 -8.21
C GLU A 105 27.22 11.20 -6.77
N VAL A 106 27.82 10.37 -5.93
CA VAL A 106 27.98 10.61 -4.50
C VAL A 106 29.44 10.96 -4.22
N THR A 107 29.66 12.20 -3.77
CA THR A 107 30.96 12.70 -3.32
C THR A 107 30.99 12.77 -1.81
N ARG A 108 32.06 13.33 -1.22
CA ARG A 108 32.13 13.50 0.23
C ARG A 108 31.12 14.52 0.77
N GLU A 109 30.71 15.48 -0.04
CA GLU A 109 29.90 16.64 0.40
C GLU A 109 28.52 16.67 -0.25
N HIS A 110 28.39 16.11 -1.46
CA HIS A 110 27.18 16.25 -2.26
C HIS A 110 26.72 14.93 -2.87
N VAL A 111 25.42 14.90 -3.21
CA VAL A 111 24.85 13.97 -4.18
C VAL A 111 24.40 14.78 -5.39
N VAL A 112 24.82 14.35 -6.57
CA VAL A 112 24.35 14.90 -7.85
C VAL A 112 23.46 13.86 -8.53
N MET A 113 22.25 14.26 -8.88
CA MET A 113 21.28 13.44 -9.61
C MET A 113 21.16 14.01 -11.01
N THR A 114 21.41 13.23 -12.07
CA THR A 114 21.37 13.71 -13.45
C THR A 114 20.60 12.76 -14.35
N GLU A 115 19.63 13.29 -15.10
CA GLU A 115 18.93 12.55 -16.15
C GLU A 115 19.91 12.18 -17.26
N VAL A 116 20.10 10.88 -17.50
CA VAL A 116 20.97 10.39 -18.57
C VAL A 116 20.18 10.42 -19.87
N GLY A 117 20.61 11.26 -20.81
CA GLY A 117 20.06 11.35 -22.16
C GLY A 117 21.02 10.76 -23.19
N GLN A 118 20.52 10.45 -24.39
CA GLN A 118 21.37 9.86 -25.44
C GLN A 118 22.29 10.89 -26.15
N LEU A 119 21.87 12.16 -26.22
CA LEU A 119 22.61 13.24 -26.91
C LEU A 119 23.07 14.33 -25.94
N VAL A 120 22.22 14.72 -25.00
CA VAL A 120 22.50 15.73 -23.97
C VAL A 120 21.87 15.26 -22.68
N ASN A 121 22.60 15.40 -21.57
CA ASN A 121 22.04 15.14 -20.24
C ASN A 121 20.86 16.08 -19.97
N GLY A 122 19.83 15.56 -19.31
CA GLY A 122 18.63 16.31 -18.97
C GLY A 122 18.81 17.19 -17.74
N ARG A 123 17.79 17.21 -16.88
CA ARG A 123 17.83 17.96 -15.61
C ARG A 123 18.91 17.39 -14.69
N SER A 124 19.55 18.26 -13.93
CA SER A 124 20.49 17.91 -12.87
C SER A 124 20.14 18.61 -11.56
N LEU A 125 20.34 17.92 -10.44
CA LEU A 125 20.13 18.43 -9.10
C LEU A 125 21.32 18.03 -8.23
N GLN A 126 22.02 19.03 -7.69
CA GLN A 126 23.04 18.85 -6.67
C GLN A 126 22.48 19.22 -5.30
N VAL A 127 22.66 18.34 -4.32
CA VAL A 127 22.23 18.55 -2.92
C VAL A 127 23.36 18.20 -1.96
N ASN A 128 23.39 18.88 -0.82
CA ASN A 128 24.29 18.51 0.27
C ASN A 128 23.87 17.17 0.85
N ARG A 129 24.84 16.27 1.05
CA ARG A 129 24.61 15.02 1.76
C ARG A 129 24.99 15.19 3.23
N ILE A 130 24.40 14.36 4.06
CA ILE A 130 24.83 14.17 5.45
C ILE A 130 25.73 12.93 5.46
N VAL A 131 26.92 13.06 6.06
CA VAL A 131 27.84 11.93 6.24
C VAL A 131 27.47 11.22 7.54
N PRO A 132 27.03 9.95 7.51
CA PRO A 132 26.78 9.20 8.73
C PRO A 132 28.04 9.11 9.58
N ALA A 133 27.92 9.39 10.87
CA ALA A 133 29.04 9.37 11.81
C ALA A 133 29.41 7.92 12.17
N ASN A 134 29.96 7.14 11.24
CA ASN A 134 30.41 5.73 11.38
C ASN A 134 30.00 5.01 12.68
N GLN A 135 30.78 5.15 13.76
CA GLN A 135 30.57 4.45 15.04
C GLN A 135 29.75 5.23 16.08
N ALA A 136 29.58 6.54 15.92
CA ALA A 136 28.86 7.40 16.86
C ALA A 136 27.43 7.73 16.40
N ASP A 137 27.06 7.31 15.19
CA ASP A 137 25.77 7.61 14.62
C ASP A 137 24.67 6.80 15.29
N ARG A 138 23.71 7.51 15.88
CA ARG A 138 22.57 6.92 16.59
C ARG A 138 21.32 6.84 15.71
N TYR A 139 21.48 6.91 14.38
CA TYR A 139 20.34 6.80 13.47
C TYR A 139 19.61 5.46 13.70
N PRO A 140 18.27 5.45 13.70
CA PRO A 140 17.52 4.21 13.92
C PRO A 140 17.85 3.13 12.89
N ASP A 141 18.10 1.91 13.40
CA ASP A 141 18.33 0.72 12.58
C ASP A 141 17.00 0.11 12.13
N VAL A 142 16.34 0.82 11.20
CA VAL A 142 15.07 0.39 10.61
C VAL A 142 15.17 -1.01 9.96
N PRO A 143 16.23 -1.36 9.21
CA PRO A 143 16.37 -2.71 8.66
C PRO A 143 16.31 -3.80 9.74
N ARG A 144 16.99 -3.61 10.87
CA ARG A 144 16.92 -4.56 11.98
C ARG A 144 15.52 -4.64 12.59
N MET A 145 14.86 -3.50 12.83
CA MET A 145 13.49 -3.48 13.35
C MET A 145 12.51 -4.25 12.44
N LEU A 146 12.64 -4.08 11.12
CA LEU A 146 11.81 -4.79 10.15
C LEU A 146 12.13 -6.28 10.07
N LEU A 147 13.41 -6.65 10.18
CA LEU A 147 13.83 -8.05 10.21
C LEU A 147 13.28 -8.77 11.45
N ASP A 148 13.39 -8.14 12.62
CA ASP A 148 12.84 -8.67 13.87
C ASP A 148 11.31 -8.86 13.75
N ALA A 149 10.60 -7.88 13.17
CA ALA A 149 9.15 -8.00 12.94
C ALA A 149 8.80 -9.07 11.89
N LEU A 150 9.57 -9.23 10.82
CA LEU A 150 9.37 -10.26 9.80
C LEU A 150 9.56 -11.67 10.37
N THR A 151 10.57 -11.86 11.20
CA THR A 151 10.84 -13.16 11.83
C THR A 151 9.78 -13.53 12.87
N ALA A 152 9.15 -12.52 13.50
CA ALA A 152 8.05 -12.70 14.43
C ALA A 152 6.66 -12.82 13.77
N ALA A 153 6.54 -12.62 12.44
CA ALA A 153 5.25 -12.56 11.76
C ALA A 153 4.57 -13.94 11.72
N PRO A 154 3.42 -14.14 12.41
CA PRO A 154 2.70 -15.40 12.35
C PRO A 154 2.03 -15.60 10.98
N SER A 155 1.90 -16.85 10.54
CA SER A 155 1.16 -17.21 9.32
C SER A 155 -0.35 -16.97 9.46
N HIS A 156 -0.86 -17.07 10.69
CA HIS A 156 -2.24 -16.77 11.08
C HIS A 156 -2.20 -16.07 12.44
N GLY A 157 -2.64 -14.82 12.47
CA GLY A 157 -2.59 -13.99 13.68
C GLY A 157 -3.97 -13.48 14.10
N PRO A 158 -4.07 -12.88 15.30
CA PRO A 158 -5.27 -12.17 15.74
C PRO A 158 -5.62 -11.02 14.77
N ALA A 159 -6.80 -10.41 14.95
CA ALA A 159 -7.11 -9.18 14.21
C ALA A 159 -6.35 -7.99 14.82
N TYR A 160 -5.93 -7.05 13.97
CA TYR A 160 -5.14 -5.89 14.37
C TYR A 160 -5.85 -4.60 13.97
N ARG A 161 -5.71 -3.55 14.79
CA ARG A 161 -6.11 -2.18 14.45
C ARG A 161 -4.88 -1.30 14.33
N ALA A 162 -4.74 -0.65 13.18
CA ALA A 162 -3.74 0.39 12.96
C ALA A 162 -4.43 1.71 12.65
N ARG A 163 -3.77 2.83 12.93
CA ARG A 163 -4.31 4.14 12.55
C ARG A 163 -4.31 4.30 11.04
N ALA A 164 -5.44 4.70 10.47
CA ALA A 164 -5.58 4.90 9.04
C ALA A 164 -4.53 5.88 8.48
N GLU A 165 -4.20 6.94 9.23
CA GLU A 165 -3.18 7.93 8.85
C GLU A 165 -1.78 7.32 8.63
N HIS A 166 -1.41 6.30 9.41
CA HIS A 166 -0.11 5.62 9.28
C HIS A 166 -0.09 4.71 8.05
N VAL A 167 -1.19 3.98 7.81
CA VAL A 167 -1.32 3.12 6.63
C VAL A 167 -1.40 3.94 5.35
N ALA A 168 -2.09 5.08 5.37
CA ALA A 168 -2.26 5.96 4.22
C ALA A 168 -0.93 6.50 3.64
N ARG A 169 0.12 6.60 4.45
CA ARG A 169 1.45 7.07 4.02
C ARG A 169 2.08 6.17 2.94
N PHE A 170 1.68 4.91 2.89
CA PHE A 170 2.15 3.92 1.90
C PHE A 170 1.39 3.98 0.56
N VAL A 171 0.24 4.64 0.51
CA VAL A 171 -0.65 4.63 -0.66
C VAL A 171 -0.03 5.31 -1.87
N SER A 172 0.76 6.38 -1.66
CA SER A 172 1.39 7.14 -2.76
C SER A 172 2.34 6.27 -3.59
N VAL A 173 3.17 5.46 -2.95
CA VAL A 173 4.09 4.55 -3.64
C VAL A 173 3.38 3.30 -4.17
N ALA A 174 2.33 2.82 -3.51
CA ALA A 174 1.48 1.76 -4.06
C ALA A 174 0.81 2.19 -5.37
N ALA A 175 0.24 3.40 -5.40
CA ALA A 175 -0.31 4.00 -6.60
C ALA A 175 0.74 4.28 -7.67
N TRP A 176 1.98 4.60 -7.28
CA TRP A 176 3.09 4.79 -8.22
C TRP A 176 3.39 3.51 -9.01
N HIS A 177 3.43 2.35 -8.32
CA HIS A 177 3.69 1.05 -8.92
C HIS A 177 2.45 0.36 -9.50
N GLY A 178 1.24 0.89 -9.28
CA GLY A 178 0.01 0.13 -9.53
C GLY A 178 -0.06 -1.17 -8.73
N ALA A 179 0.59 -1.20 -7.55
CA ALA A 179 0.75 -2.41 -6.74
C ALA A 179 -0.29 -2.48 -5.61
N HIS A 180 -0.64 -3.70 -5.22
CA HIS A 180 -1.48 -3.92 -4.04
C HIS A 180 -0.70 -3.71 -2.74
N VAL A 181 -1.38 -3.17 -1.74
CA VAL A 181 -0.86 -3.07 -0.37
C VAL A 181 -1.20 -4.37 0.37
N ARG A 182 -0.17 -5.09 0.83
CA ARG A 182 -0.33 -6.27 1.68
C ARG A 182 -0.06 -5.90 3.14
N LEU A 183 -0.97 -6.30 4.02
CA LEU A 183 -0.90 -6.04 5.45
C LEU A 183 -0.74 -7.36 6.20
N HIS A 184 0.26 -7.43 7.07
CA HIS A 184 0.52 -8.60 7.91
C HIS A 184 0.68 -8.14 9.36
N GLY A 185 -0.15 -8.67 10.27
CA GLY A 185 -0.04 -8.35 11.69
C GLY A 185 1.06 -9.14 12.37
N VAL A 186 1.73 -8.51 13.34
CA VAL A 186 2.78 -9.09 14.19
C VAL A 186 2.41 -8.76 15.64
N GLU A 187 2.42 -9.77 16.51
CA GLU A 187 1.94 -9.62 17.90
C GLU A 187 2.99 -9.00 18.83
N SER A 188 4.25 -9.36 18.66
CA SER A 188 5.35 -8.91 19.52
C SER A 188 6.55 -8.48 18.66
N PRO A 189 6.76 -7.16 18.45
CA PRO A 189 5.93 -6.05 18.91
C PRO A 189 4.58 -5.99 18.17
N ALA A 190 3.57 -5.36 18.78
CA ALA A 190 2.24 -5.19 18.18
C ALA A 190 2.31 -4.19 17.01
N VAL A 191 2.47 -4.69 15.79
CA VAL A 191 2.64 -3.89 14.58
C VAL A 191 1.91 -4.53 13.39
N VAL A 192 1.68 -3.74 12.36
CA VAL A 192 1.29 -4.23 11.03
C VAL A 192 2.45 -3.95 10.08
N LEU A 193 2.98 -5.00 9.47
CA LEU A 193 3.89 -4.92 8.35
C LEU A 193 3.11 -4.57 7.09
N VAL A 194 3.62 -3.58 6.36
CA VAL A 194 3.04 -3.08 5.11
C VAL A 194 4.00 -3.41 3.98
N ARG A 195 3.59 -4.24 3.02
CA ARG A 195 4.39 -4.61 1.86
C ARG A 195 3.74 -4.11 0.58
N ILE A 196 4.54 -3.54 -0.31
CA ILE A 196 4.10 -3.02 -1.61
C ILE A 196 5.00 -3.61 -2.69
N GLY A 197 4.43 -4.56 -3.45
CA GLY A 197 5.19 -5.34 -4.43
C GLY A 197 6.43 -6.00 -3.81
N GLU A 198 7.57 -5.81 -4.47
CA GLU A 198 8.86 -6.34 -4.03
C GLU A 198 9.85 -5.24 -3.58
N HIS A 199 9.42 -3.99 -3.61
CA HIS A 199 10.31 -2.83 -3.48
C HIS A 199 10.20 -2.14 -2.14
N VAL A 200 9.07 -2.23 -1.45
CA VAL A 200 8.83 -1.51 -0.19
C VAL A 200 8.34 -2.46 0.89
N LEU A 201 8.94 -2.33 2.07
CA LEU A 201 8.50 -2.92 3.31
C LEU A 201 8.48 -1.84 4.39
N GLY A 202 7.37 -1.74 5.11
CA GLY A 202 7.26 -0.84 6.24
C GLY A 202 6.54 -1.48 7.41
N MET A 203 6.49 -0.73 8.49
CA MET A 203 5.90 -1.13 9.75
C MET A 203 5.11 0.03 10.34
N VAL A 204 3.91 -0.28 10.81
CA VAL A 204 3.05 0.65 11.53
C VAL A 204 2.67 0.07 12.90
N PRO A 205 2.65 0.86 13.97
CA PRO A 205 2.13 0.48 15.27
C PRO A 205 0.69 0.03 15.15
N ALA A 206 0.36 -1.05 15.84
CA ALA A 206 -0.96 -1.61 15.88
C ALA A 206 -1.34 -2.00 17.31
N SER A 207 -2.63 -2.18 17.54
CA SER A 207 -3.15 -2.86 18.72
C SER A 207 -3.73 -4.20 18.30
N VAL A 208 -3.41 -5.23 19.07
CA VAL A 208 -4.04 -6.55 18.96
C VAL A 208 -5.46 -6.44 19.48
N LEU A 209 -6.43 -6.96 18.74
CA LEU A 209 -7.80 -6.98 19.20
C LEU A 209 -8.00 -8.04 20.28
N THR A 210 -8.51 -7.59 21.42
CA THR A 210 -8.93 -8.47 22.50
C THR A 210 -10.20 -9.24 22.12
N ALA A 211 -10.56 -10.27 22.89
CA ALA A 211 -11.81 -11.00 22.69
C ALA A 211 -13.04 -10.07 22.69
N ASN A 212 -13.07 -9.08 23.58
CA ASN A 212 -14.14 -8.08 23.62
C ASN A 212 -14.12 -7.19 22.37
N GLY A 213 -12.94 -6.72 21.94
CA GLY A 213 -12.81 -5.91 20.72
C GLY A 213 -13.25 -6.66 19.45
N LEU A 214 -13.00 -7.97 19.38
CA LEU A 214 -13.49 -8.84 18.31
C LEU A 214 -15.02 -9.03 18.37
N ALA A 215 -15.60 -9.14 19.57
CA ALA A 215 -17.05 -9.24 19.74
C ALA A 215 -17.74 -7.95 19.26
N ASP A 216 -17.24 -6.79 19.64
CA ASP A 216 -17.74 -5.48 19.20
C ASP A 216 -17.66 -5.33 17.68
N GLU A 217 -16.56 -5.78 17.07
CA GLU A 217 -16.36 -5.74 15.62
C GLU A 217 -17.34 -6.64 14.88
N ARG A 218 -17.64 -7.83 15.42
CA ARG A 218 -18.66 -8.73 14.87
C ARG A 218 -20.06 -8.13 14.94
N VAL A 219 -20.39 -7.41 16.02
CA VAL A 219 -21.66 -6.67 16.12
C VAL A 219 -21.71 -5.59 15.04
N GLN A 220 -20.66 -4.77 14.94
CA GLN A 220 -20.61 -3.70 13.94
C GLN A 220 -20.70 -4.23 12.50
N LEU A 221 -20.02 -5.34 12.18
CA LEU A 221 -20.10 -5.98 10.86
C LEU A 221 -21.50 -6.54 10.57
N ARG A 222 -22.18 -7.06 11.60
CA ARG A 222 -23.57 -7.52 11.47
C ARG A 222 -24.49 -6.34 11.16
N ASP A 223 -24.34 -5.23 11.87
CA ASP A 223 -25.15 -4.02 11.66
C ASP A 223 -24.95 -3.46 10.24
N TRP A 224 -23.70 -3.37 9.77
CA TRP A 224 -23.39 -3.03 8.39
C TRP A 224 -24.02 -4.00 7.38
N SER A 225 -23.90 -5.30 7.64
CA SER A 225 -24.46 -6.32 6.75
C SER A 225 -25.98 -6.21 6.66
N GLN A 226 -26.67 -5.96 7.77
CA GLN A 226 -28.10 -5.76 7.83
C GLN A 226 -28.54 -4.47 7.13
N GLY A 227 -27.82 -3.36 7.33
CA GLY A 227 -28.12 -2.09 6.67
C GLY A 227 -27.88 -2.12 5.15
N LEU A 228 -26.87 -2.87 4.69
CA LEU A 228 -26.54 -3.00 3.27
C LEU A 228 -27.39 -4.06 2.55
N ALA A 229 -27.94 -5.05 3.26
CA ALA A 229 -28.70 -6.14 2.63
C ALA A 229 -29.88 -5.67 1.76
N PRO A 230 -30.72 -4.71 2.18
CA PRO A 230 -31.81 -4.18 1.35
C PRO A 230 -31.33 -3.36 0.15
N LEU A 231 -30.09 -2.87 0.18
CA LEU A 231 -29.51 -2.06 -0.90
C LEU A 231 -28.83 -2.92 -1.97
N ARG A 232 -28.82 -4.25 -1.81
CA ARG A 232 -28.30 -5.17 -2.82
C ARG A 232 -29.11 -5.03 -4.09
N ARG A 233 -28.41 -4.89 -5.23
CA ARG A 233 -29.07 -5.01 -6.53
C ARG A 233 -29.71 -6.39 -6.64
N PRO A 234 -30.86 -6.53 -7.33
CA PRO A 234 -31.41 -7.83 -7.66
C PRO A 234 -30.32 -8.67 -8.34
N GLU A 235 -30.22 -9.94 -7.93
CA GLU A 235 -29.35 -10.89 -8.61
C GLU A 235 -29.87 -11.09 -10.04
N GLU A 236 -28.96 -11.10 -11.02
CA GLU A 236 -29.35 -11.37 -12.40
C GLU A 236 -29.72 -12.86 -12.49
N VAL A 237 -31.00 -13.14 -12.65
CA VAL A 237 -31.51 -14.50 -12.77
C VAL A 237 -31.57 -14.84 -14.26
N ASP A 238 -30.93 -15.95 -14.65
CA ASP A 238 -31.15 -16.52 -15.98
C ASP A 238 -32.56 -17.13 -16.03
N VAL A 239 -33.48 -16.42 -16.68
CA VAL A 239 -34.88 -16.81 -16.77
C VAL A 239 -35.08 -17.59 -18.08
N PRO A 240 -35.54 -18.85 -18.04
CA PRO A 240 -35.79 -19.63 -19.25
C PRO A 240 -36.68 -18.87 -20.23
N ALA A 241 -36.35 -18.95 -21.53
CA ALA A 241 -37.07 -18.21 -22.59
C ALA A 241 -38.59 -18.39 -22.53
N VAL A 242 -39.06 -19.60 -22.18
CA VAL A 242 -40.49 -19.89 -22.01
C VAL A 242 -41.16 -19.05 -20.92
N VAL A 243 -40.46 -18.75 -19.83
CA VAL A 243 -40.97 -17.90 -18.73
C VAL A 243 -40.96 -16.45 -19.17
N VAL A 244 -39.92 -16.01 -19.88
CA VAL A 244 -39.85 -14.65 -20.45
C VAL A 244 -40.98 -14.41 -21.44
N ASP A 245 -41.26 -15.38 -22.32
CA ASP A 245 -42.34 -15.28 -23.31
C ASP A 245 -43.72 -15.26 -22.64
N GLY A 246 -43.92 -16.07 -21.59
CA GLY A 246 -45.11 -16.03 -20.76
C GLY A 246 -45.34 -14.68 -20.10
N LEU A 247 -44.29 -14.11 -19.50
CA LEU A 247 -44.32 -12.77 -18.88
C LEU A 247 -44.64 -11.68 -19.91
N ARG A 248 -44.03 -11.73 -21.11
CA ARG A 248 -44.32 -10.80 -22.20
C ARG A 248 -45.77 -10.88 -22.67
N ALA A 249 -46.32 -12.09 -22.80
CA ALA A 249 -47.72 -12.29 -23.18
C ALA A 249 -48.67 -11.71 -22.12
N GLN A 250 -48.36 -11.89 -20.84
CA GLN A 250 -49.12 -11.33 -19.73
C GLN A 250 -49.05 -9.79 -19.70
N ALA A 251 -47.86 -9.21 -19.86
CA ALA A 251 -47.68 -7.76 -19.98
C ALA A 251 -48.52 -7.19 -21.12
N ALA A 252 -48.47 -7.82 -22.29
CA ALA A 252 -49.22 -7.39 -23.46
C ALA A 252 -50.74 -7.44 -23.26
N SER A 253 -51.25 -8.39 -22.46
CA SER A 253 -52.66 -8.44 -22.10
C SER A 253 -53.04 -7.26 -21.20
N LEU A 254 -52.28 -7.02 -20.13
CA LEU A 254 -52.55 -5.95 -19.18
C LEU A 254 -52.50 -4.55 -19.84
N LEU A 255 -51.57 -4.34 -20.77
CA LEU A 255 -51.50 -3.10 -21.56
C LEU A 255 -52.71 -2.93 -22.47
N ARG A 256 -53.21 -4.01 -23.11
CA ARG A 256 -54.44 -3.95 -23.93
C ARG A 256 -55.67 -3.62 -23.10
N ASP A 257 -55.69 -4.06 -21.84
CA ASP A 257 -56.77 -3.80 -20.89
C ASP A 257 -56.70 -2.37 -20.28
N GLY A 258 -55.79 -1.54 -20.80
CA GLY A 258 -55.72 -0.11 -20.48
C GLY A 258 -54.67 0.27 -19.44
N ALA A 259 -53.78 -0.63 -19.04
CA ALA A 259 -52.65 -0.26 -18.20
C ALA A 259 -51.68 0.65 -18.97
N GLY A 260 -51.28 1.78 -18.37
CA GLY A 260 -50.27 2.67 -18.97
C GLY A 260 -48.83 2.17 -18.81
N PHE A 261 -48.57 1.31 -17.82
CA PHE A 261 -47.27 0.72 -17.53
C PHE A 261 -47.45 -0.59 -16.76
N VAL A 262 -46.61 -1.59 -17.04
CA VAL A 262 -46.61 -2.90 -16.36
C VAL A 262 -45.18 -3.23 -15.96
N ASP A 263 -44.94 -3.34 -14.64
CA ASP A 263 -43.68 -3.85 -14.10
C ASP A 263 -43.85 -5.34 -13.77
N LEU A 264 -42.99 -6.19 -14.33
CA LEU A 264 -43.01 -7.63 -14.08
C LEU A 264 -41.74 -8.03 -13.35
N GLN A 265 -41.91 -8.57 -12.15
CA GLN A 265 -40.82 -9.00 -11.29
C GLN A 265 -40.77 -10.53 -11.25
N VAL A 266 -39.59 -11.09 -11.52
CA VAL A 266 -39.31 -12.51 -11.30
C VAL A 266 -38.77 -12.65 -9.89
N VAL A 267 -39.57 -13.24 -9.00
CA VAL A 267 -39.15 -13.56 -7.64
C VAL A 267 -38.65 -15.00 -7.64
N LEU A 268 -37.39 -15.22 -7.28
CA LEU A 268 -36.90 -16.57 -7.00
C LEU A 268 -37.74 -17.13 -5.84
N GLY A 269 -38.55 -18.14 -6.13
CA GLY A 269 -39.22 -18.90 -5.09
C GLY A 269 -38.16 -19.48 -4.16
N ARG A 270 -38.10 -19.01 -2.92
CA ARG A 270 -37.46 -19.81 -1.88
C ARG A 270 -38.32 -21.06 -1.78
N ASP A 271 -37.72 -22.24 -1.91
CA ASP A 271 -38.36 -23.51 -1.56
C ASP A 271 -38.86 -23.39 -0.11
N THR A 272 -40.11 -22.99 0.08
CA THR A 272 -40.75 -22.90 1.40
C THR A 272 -41.13 -24.29 1.93
N ASP A 273 -40.93 -25.35 1.15
CA ASP A 273 -41.31 -26.72 1.50
C ASP A 273 -40.25 -27.51 2.28
N ARG A 274 -39.06 -26.95 2.56
CA ARG A 274 -38.03 -27.67 3.35
C ARG A 274 -37.98 -27.37 4.84
N ASP A 275 -38.69 -26.35 5.32
CA ASP A 275 -38.69 -25.96 6.75
C ASP A 275 -39.97 -26.36 7.52
N ALA A 276 -40.91 -27.08 6.89
CA ALA A 276 -42.17 -27.52 7.54
C ALA A 276 -42.13 -28.92 8.18
N THR A 277 -40.99 -29.62 8.20
CA THR A 277 -40.85 -30.97 8.80
C THR A 277 -39.80 -31.03 9.91
N ARG A 278 -39.69 -29.99 10.74
CA ARG A 278 -38.84 -30.04 11.94
C ARG A 278 -39.57 -29.53 13.18
N ASP A 279 -40.78 -30.06 13.40
CA ASP A 279 -41.38 -30.11 14.72
C ASP A 279 -41.29 -31.55 15.26
N ASP A 280 -41.03 -31.61 16.56
CA ASP A 280 -41.32 -32.74 17.46
C ASP A 280 -40.39 -33.97 17.39
N ASP A 281 -39.26 -33.88 18.09
CA ASP A 281 -38.85 -34.99 18.94
C ASP A 281 -38.43 -34.42 20.30
N GLY A 282 -39.34 -34.54 21.25
CA GLY A 282 -39.21 -34.01 22.60
C GLY A 282 -38.19 -34.77 23.44
N THR A 283 -37.70 -34.12 24.49
CA THR A 283 -37.46 -34.82 25.75
C THR A 283 -37.60 -33.87 26.93
N VAL A 284 -38.22 -34.45 27.96
CA VAL A 284 -38.66 -33.91 29.24
C VAL A 284 -37.49 -33.69 30.21
N ASP A 285 -37.72 -32.80 31.18
CA ASP A 285 -36.95 -32.43 32.37
C ASP A 285 -36.02 -33.49 32.99
N LEU A 286 -34.88 -32.99 33.47
CA LEU A 286 -34.54 -32.96 34.90
C LEU A 286 -34.05 -31.55 35.29
#